data_AF-A0A842VGC2-F1
#
_entry.id   AF-A0A842VGC2-F1
#
_cell.length_a   1.000
_cell.length_b   1.000
_cell.length_c   1.000
_cell.angle_alpha   90.00
_cell.angle_beta   90.00
_cell.angle_gamma   90.00
#
_symmetry.space_group_name_H-M   'P 1'
#
loop_
_entity.id
_entity.type
_entity.pdbx_description
1 polymer ?
#
loop_
_entity_poly.entity_id
_entity_poly.type
_entity_poly.pdbx_seq_one_letter_code
_entity_poly.pdbx_strand_id
1 'polypeptide(L)'
;MDTLDKKLNFEFRTSQHILKLISEIDLFKGKWEILESQKIDILKELKNIATIQSIGSSTRIEGATLSDDEVKQLISDLKVNKLENRDEQEVVGYFDVLELILENSEDIDLSENY
;
A
#
# COMPACT_ATOMS: atom_id res chain seq x y z
N MET A 1 -6.55 -33.04 6.37
CA MET A 1 -6.74 -31.64 5.96
C MET A 1 -6.00 -30.78 6.95
N ASP A 2 -5.03 -30.04 6.42
CA ASP A 2 -4.24 -29.08 7.16
C ASP A 2 -5.15 -28.00 7.79
N THR A 3 -4.68 -27.30 8.82
CA THR A 3 -5.44 -26.23 9.48
C THR A 3 -5.81 -25.11 8.49
N LEU A 4 -4.94 -24.89 7.50
CA LEU A 4 -5.18 -23.95 6.41
C LEU A 4 -6.29 -24.44 5.45
N ASP A 5 -6.28 -25.71 5.05
CA ASP A 5 -7.32 -26.30 4.19
C ASP A 5 -8.71 -26.12 4.78
N LYS A 6 -8.83 -26.26 6.11
CA LYS A 6 -10.09 -26.04 6.81
C LYS A 6 -10.54 -24.58 6.77
N LYS A 7 -9.61 -23.63 6.87
CA LYS A 7 -9.91 -22.18 6.80
C LYS A 7 -10.31 -21.74 5.39
N LEU A 8 -9.82 -22.43 4.36
CA LEU A 8 -10.10 -22.14 2.95
C LEU A 8 -11.28 -22.94 2.37
N ASN A 9 -11.93 -23.78 3.18
CA ASN A 9 -13.07 -24.57 2.75
C ASN A 9 -14.36 -23.73 2.75
N PHE A 10 -14.48 -22.85 1.78
CA PHE A 10 -15.66 -22.02 1.58
C PHE A 10 -16.81 -22.79 0.93
N GLU A 11 -18.04 -22.30 1.12
CA GLU A 11 -19.18 -22.78 0.35
C GLU A 11 -18.97 -22.57 -1.15
N PHE A 12 -19.53 -23.45 -1.99
CA PHE A 12 -19.35 -23.43 -3.43
C PHE A 12 -19.59 -22.05 -4.05
N ARG A 13 -20.65 -21.34 -3.66
CA ARG A 13 -20.95 -19.99 -4.18
C ARG A 13 -19.87 -18.97 -3.81
N THR A 14 -19.36 -19.03 -2.58
CA THR A 14 -18.27 -18.17 -2.11
C THR A 14 -16.99 -18.48 -2.86
N SER A 15 -16.65 -19.76 -3.07
CA SER A 15 -15.49 -20.14 -3.87
C SER A 15 -15.59 -19.62 -5.32
N GLN A 16 -16.76 -19.74 -5.96
CA GLN A 16 -16.97 -19.21 -7.31
C GLN A 16 -16.83 -17.68 -7.36
N HIS A 17 -17.34 -16.98 -6.34
CA HIS A 17 -17.20 -15.52 -6.26
C HIS A 17 -15.74 -15.10 -6.09
N ILE A 18 -14.99 -15.75 -5.19
CA ILE A 18 -13.56 -15.50 -4.99
C ILE A 18 -12.77 -15.78 -6.26
N LEU A 19 -13.01 -16.91 -6.92
CA LEU A 19 -12.34 -17.24 -8.19
C LEU A 19 -12.62 -16.21 -9.29
N LYS A 20 -13.84 -15.68 -9.34
CA LYS A 20 -14.18 -14.59 -10.26
C LYS A 20 -13.38 -13.33 -9.96
N LEU A 21 -13.28 -12.91 -8.69
CA LEU A 21 -12.49 -11.75 -8.28
C LEU A 21 -11.00 -11.94 -8.60
N ILE A 22 -10.45 -13.12 -8.32
CA ILE A 22 -9.06 -13.46 -8.68
C ILE A 22 -8.86 -13.35 -10.20
N SER A 23 -9.78 -13.89 -10.99
CA SER A 23 -9.71 -13.83 -12.45
C SER A 23 -9.76 -12.39 -12.98
N GLU A 24 -10.55 -11.52 -12.34
CA GLU A 24 -10.61 -10.08 -12.67
C GLU A 24 -9.29 -9.38 -12.35
N ILE A 25 -8.66 -9.71 -11.20
CA ILE A 25 -7.34 -9.19 -10.81
C ILE A 25 -6.25 -9.67 -11.77
N ASP A 26 -6.24 -10.95 -12.14
CA ASP A 26 -5.26 -11.52 -13.08
C ASP A 26 -5.36 -10.89 -14.48
N LEU A 27 -6.59 -10.67 -14.96
CA LEU A 27 -6.82 -9.98 -16.23
C LEU A 27 -6.31 -8.52 -16.17
N PHE A 28 -6.50 -7.84 -15.04
CA PHE A 28 -5.97 -6.50 -14.85
C PHE A 28 -4.44 -6.51 -14.83
N LYS A 29 -3.81 -7.44 -14.12
CA LYS A 29 -2.34 -7.60 -14.07
C LYS A 29 -1.74 -7.76 -15.46
N GLY A 30 -2.31 -8.62 -16.32
CA GLY A 30 -1.83 -8.77 -17.69
C GLY A 30 -1.92 -7.49 -18.52
N LYS A 31 -2.95 -6.65 -18.31
CA LYS A 31 -3.04 -5.33 -18.95
C LYS A 31 -2.04 -4.33 -18.37
N TRP A 32 -1.79 -4.42 -17.06
CA TRP A 32 -0.85 -3.57 -16.35
C TRP A 32 0.59 -3.76 -16.85
N GLU A 33 1.03 -5.00 -17.01
CA GLU A 33 2.37 -5.34 -17.54
C GLU A 33 2.63 -4.69 -18.91
N ILE A 34 1.60 -4.61 -19.76
CA ILE A 34 1.68 -3.93 -21.06
C ILE A 34 1.83 -2.41 -20.88
N LEU A 35 1.06 -1.81 -19.97
CA LEU A 35 1.09 -0.36 -19.70
C LEU A 35 2.43 0.09 -19.10
N GLU A 36 3.03 -0.73 -18.25
CA GLU A 36 4.32 -0.47 -17.61
C GLU A 36 5.43 -0.22 -18.62
N SER A 37 5.46 -1.00 -19.71
CA SER A 37 6.43 -0.84 -20.78
C SER A 37 6.29 0.47 -21.59
N GLN A 38 5.15 1.18 -21.47
CA GLN A 38 4.80 2.29 -22.37
C GLN A 38 4.63 3.65 -21.66
N LYS A 39 4.33 3.68 -20.36
CA LYS A 39 3.82 4.89 -19.66
C LYS A 39 4.47 5.16 -18.30
N ILE A 40 5.79 5.09 -18.24
CA ILE A 40 6.57 5.24 -17.00
C ILE A 40 6.22 6.51 -16.20
N ASP A 41 6.04 7.66 -16.85
CA ASP A 41 5.78 8.92 -16.14
C ASP A 41 4.40 8.95 -15.46
N ILE A 42 3.37 8.40 -16.11
CA ILE A 42 2.03 8.28 -15.52
C ILE A 42 2.07 7.31 -14.34
N LEU A 43 2.84 6.23 -14.45
CA LEU A 43 2.98 5.28 -13.34
C LEU A 43 3.69 5.88 -12.13
N LYS A 44 4.69 6.76 -12.33
CA LYS A 44 5.31 7.50 -11.22
C LYS A 44 4.31 8.42 -10.52
N GLU A 45 3.46 9.12 -11.28
CA GLU A 45 2.42 9.97 -10.70
C GLU A 45 1.39 9.14 -9.93
N LEU A 46 0.92 8.02 -10.49
CA LEU A 46 0.01 7.11 -9.81
C LEU A 46 0.63 6.50 -8.54
N LYS A 47 1.91 6.15 -8.57
CA LYS A 47 2.64 5.68 -7.37
C LYS A 47 2.60 6.76 -6.28
N ASN A 48 2.94 8.00 -6.62
CA ASN A 48 2.91 9.10 -5.65
C ASN A 48 1.52 9.30 -5.03
N ILE A 49 0.46 9.30 -5.86
CA ILE A 49 -0.92 9.43 -5.38
C ILE A 49 -1.28 8.26 -4.45
N ALA A 50 -0.99 7.03 -4.87
CA ALA A 50 -1.28 5.84 -4.08
C ALA A 50 -0.53 5.83 -2.74
N THR A 51 0.73 6.27 -2.72
CA THR A 51 1.52 6.42 -1.48
C THR A 51 0.86 7.41 -0.52
N ILE A 52 0.51 8.61 -0.99
CA ILE A 52 -0.15 9.64 -0.16
C ILE A 52 -1.47 9.13 0.42
N GLN A 53 -2.31 8.52 -0.43
CA GLN A 53 -3.61 7.99 -0.01
C GLN A 53 -3.48 6.82 0.96
N SER A 54 -2.49 5.94 0.75
CA SER A 54 -2.23 4.81 1.63
C SER A 54 -1.84 5.27 3.03
N ILE A 55 -0.92 6.24 3.12
CA ILE A 55 -0.47 6.80 4.39
C ILE A 55 -1.63 7.50 5.09
N GLY A 56 -2.28 8.46 4.41
CA GLY A 56 -3.38 9.22 5.01
C GLY A 56 -4.56 8.34 5.44
N SER A 57 -4.93 7.34 4.63
CA SER A 57 -6.00 6.41 5.01
C SER A 57 -5.63 5.57 6.24
N SER A 58 -4.41 5.04 6.29
CA SER A 58 -4.00 4.14 7.36
C SER A 58 -3.86 4.87 8.69
N THR A 59 -3.25 6.06 8.68
CA THR A 59 -3.14 6.88 9.89
C THR A 59 -4.50 7.38 10.38
N ARG A 60 -5.44 7.70 9.48
CA ARG A 60 -6.81 8.08 9.86
C ARG A 60 -7.61 6.93 10.49
N ILE A 61 -7.34 5.67 10.14
CA ILE A 61 -7.94 4.51 10.82
C ILE A 61 -7.51 4.47 12.29
N GLU A 62 -6.29 4.90 12.59
CA GLU A 62 -5.72 4.98 13.95
C GLU A 62 -6.02 6.32 14.65
N GLY A 63 -6.76 7.22 13.99
CA GLY A 63 -7.27 8.46 14.57
C GLY A 63 -6.50 9.73 14.22
N ALA A 64 -5.52 9.68 13.30
CA ALA A 64 -4.92 10.89 12.75
C ALA A 64 -5.95 11.74 11.99
N THR A 65 -5.67 13.03 11.84
CA THR A 65 -6.65 14.00 11.29
C THR A 65 -6.23 14.66 9.97
N LEU A 66 -4.99 14.43 9.51
CA LEU A 66 -4.48 15.06 8.28
C LEU A 66 -5.26 14.58 7.04
N SER A 67 -5.57 15.52 6.16
CA SER A 67 -6.07 15.30 4.81
C SER A 67 -4.96 14.85 3.85
N ASP A 68 -5.33 14.33 2.68
CA ASP A 68 -4.35 13.87 1.69
C ASP A 68 -3.46 15.02 1.17
N ASP A 69 -3.99 16.24 1.08
CA ASP A 69 -3.21 17.43 0.69
C ASP A 69 -2.20 17.82 1.79
N GLU A 70 -2.59 17.73 3.06
CA GLU A 70 -1.69 17.97 4.20
C GLU A 70 -0.61 16.90 4.29
N VAL A 71 -0.97 15.62 4.09
CA VAL A 71 0.00 14.51 4.00
C VAL A 71 0.99 14.75 2.86
N LYS A 72 0.51 15.13 1.68
CA LYS A 72 1.35 15.43 0.53
C LYS A 72 2.33 16.57 0.82
N GLN A 73 1.85 17.65 1.43
CA GLN A 73 2.69 18.79 1.78
C GLN A 73 3.75 18.38 2.81
N LEU A 74 3.35 17.65 3.85
CA LEU A 74 4.25 17.17 4.90
C LEU A 74 5.38 16.29 4.33
N ILE A 75 5.06 15.35 3.44
CA ILE A 75 6.04 14.49 2.78
C ILE A 75 6.96 15.28 1.84
N SER A 76 6.41 16.27 1.11
CA SER A 76 7.21 17.09 0.19
C SER A 76 8.23 17.98 0.92
N ASP A 77 7.89 18.43 2.14
CA ASP A 77 8.70 19.35 2.94
C ASP A 77 9.56 18.65 4.01
N LEU A 78 9.64 17.31 3.98
CA LEU A 78 10.30 16.45 4.99
C LEU A 78 11.71 16.91 5.42
N LYS A 79 12.48 17.53 4.52
CA LYS A 79 13.86 17.98 4.81
C LYS A 79 13.95 19.29 5.63
N VAL A 80 12.83 19.99 5.82
CA VAL A 80 12.83 21.39 6.32
C VAL A 80 12.02 21.55 7.61
N ASN A 81 11.09 20.63 7.90
CA ASN A 81 10.13 20.80 8.99
C ASN A 81 10.52 20.03 10.27
N LYS A 82 10.40 20.73 11.40
CA LYS A 82 10.31 20.07 12.72
C LYS A 82 8.89 19.53 12.86
N LEU A 83 8.74 18.26 13.21
CA LEU A 83 7.44 17.62 13.40
C LEU A 83 6.88 18.06 14.76
N GLU A 84 5.78 18.80 14.75
CA GLU A 84 5.25 19.49 15.94
C GLU A 84 4.19 18.67 16.66
N ASN A 85 3.44 17.81 15.96
CA ASN A 85 2.37 17.00 16.54
C ASN A 85 2.51 15.50 16.23
N ARG A 86 1.73 14.69 16.96
CA ARG A 86 1.74 13.23 16.84
C ARG A 86 1.32 12.76 15.45
N ASP A 87 0.27 13.35 14.89
CA ASP A 87 -0.27 12.93 13.60
C ASP A 87 0.76 13.14 12.47
N GLU A 88 1.50 14.25 12.51
CA GLU A 88 2.64 14.50 11.60
C GLU A 88 3.73 13.44 11.76
N GLN A 89 4.08 13.09 13.00
CA GLN A 89 5.08 12.06 13.29
C GLN A 89 4.65 10.68 12.80
N GLU A 90 3.38 10.33 12.95
CA GLU A 90 2.81 9.06 12.46
C GLU A 90 2.80 8.99 10.94
N VAL A 91 2.39 10.07 10.26
CA VAL A 91 2.41 10.15 8.79
C VAL A 91 3.82 10.00 8.24
N VAL A 92 4.80 10.71 8.82
CA VAL A 92 6.21 10.60 8.41
C VAL A 92 6.78 9.24 8.73
N GLY A 93 6.54 8.70 9.93
CA GLY A 93 7.02 7.37 10.30
C GLY A 93 6.46 6.27 9.39
N TYR A 94 5.18 6.35 9.02
CA TYR A 94 4.59 5.43 8.06
C TYR A 94 5.24 5.57 6.68
N PHE A 95 5.43 6.80 6.19
CA PHE A 95 6.11 7.05 4.91
C PHE A 95 7.50 6.43 4.88
N ASP A 96 8.31 6.68 5.92
CA ASP A 96 9.68 6.17 6.02
C ASP A 96 9.73 4.64 6.01
N VAL A 97 8.84 3.98 6.77
CA VAL A 97 8.76 2.51 6.80
C VAL A 97 8.28 1.96 5.46
N LEU A 98 7.28 2.59 4.84
CA LEU A 98 6.76 2.17 3.55
C LEU A 98 7.83 2.26 2.46
N GLU A 99 8.56 3.37 2.37
CA GLU A 99 9.64 3.53 1.40
C GLU A 99 10.78 2.54 1.68
N LEU A 100 11.17 2.34 2.95
CA LEU A 100 12.17 1.35 3.32
C LEU A 100 11.81 -0.06 2.82
N ILE A 101 10.56 -0.49 3.05
CA ILE A 101 10.08 -1.79 2.59
C ILE A 101 10.05 -1.85 1.06
N LEU A 102 9.54 -0.82 0.38
CA LEU A 102 9.42 -0.82 -1.07
C LEU A 102 10.80 -0.83 -1.75
N GLU A 103 11.76 -0.05 -1.26
CA GLU A 103 13.10 0.06 -1.84
C GLU A 103 13.97 -1.18 -1.59
N ASN A 104 13.76 -1.88 -0.47
CA ASN A 104 14.60 -3.00 -0.03
C ASN A 104 13.83 -4.33 0.03
N SER A 105 12.67 -4.43 -0.63
CA SER A 105 11.78 -5.60 -0.53
C SER A 105 12.43 -6.92 -0.92
N GLU A 106 13.40 -6.91 -1.85
CA GLU A 106 14.14 -8.11 -2.26
C GLU A 106 15.13 -8.61 -1.19
N ASP A 107 15.57 -7.72 -0.29
CA ASP A 107 16.58 -8.00 0.75
C ASP A 107 15.95 -8.19 2.14
N ILE A 108 14.63 -8.02 2.29
CA ILE A 108 13.90 -8.17 3.55
C ILE A 108 13.18 -9.52 3.56
N ASP A 109 13.72 -10.48 4.33
CA ASP A 109 13.05 -11.76 4.57
C ASP A 109 11.81 -11.58 5.45
N LEU A 110 10.70 -12.22 5.06
CA LEU A 110 9.47 -12.21 5.86
C LEU A 110 9.63 -13.04 7.14
N SER A 111 9.67 -12.34 8.26
CA SER A 111 9.80 -12.93 9.60
C SER A 111 9.09 -12.06 10.64
N GLU A 112 8.63 -12.66 11.74
CA GLU A 112 8.02 -11.92 12.86
C GLU A 112 9.06 -11.09 13.62
N ASN A 113 10.32 -11.55 13.62
CA ASN A 113 11.47 -10.85 14.16
C ASN A 113 12.61 -10.93 13.13
N TYR A 114 13.34 -9.83 12.96
CA TYR A 114 14.63 -9.79 12.27
C TYR A 114 15.66 -10.69 12.96
#